data_AF-A0A3R6VQD7-F1
#
_entry.id   AF-A0A3R6VQD7-F1
#
_cell.length_a   1.000
_cell.length_b   1.000
_cell.length_c   1.000
_cell.angle_alpha   90.00
_cell.angle_beta   90.00
_cell.angle_gamma   90.00
#
_symmetry.space_group_name_H-M   'P 1'
#
loop_
_entity.id
_entity.type
_entity.pdbx_description
1 polymer ?
#
loop_
_entity_poly.entity_id
_entity_poly.type
_entity_poly.pdbx_seq_one_letter_code
_entity_poly.pdbx_strand_id
1 'polypeptide(L)'
;MDAVLSSVVAGIDQGMAVIQPVLQDLSVYAELLTPLKFEAANAYLATVAATAGLPLDQVRYVGCLFGAYPFALVFSLLPSATLKHIFSLTVGVSLAQFVFGASWVHTLIMALSTYLLVVLAPAKFAPRLVFLWNMLYISASHLYRLYVDYMGWSLDITGPQMLLVIKLTAFAYNYFDGVVDIKRLNTPTENKALANVYASRKALSIPQLPSLLEFFAYVYCFPTFLAGPAFEIREYLDVVNGAKKLGSGCTLAAISKLLVGVFFMALMVVFGGKYPITLLYSKESGSLPWYEQVATLYITLFFVKSKYYSAWKIAEGATVLCGFGFEGVDAKGVSKGWNLVSNMDVLGFELPLSLRDASRAWNKGTQNWLERYVYSRTGNSLMATYFVSAFWHGFYPGYYIFFMSVPLATNVGRLAFKRLRPWFLKEDGKSAGPFKIVYDIVGGVASVLALHYLVIPFQALSWENSLQALSNLKFSGHIILAALYLLFHLVPVRKLKAAKVE
;
A
#
# COMPACT_ATOMS: atom_id res chain seq x y z
N MET A 1 -6.32 -17.96 -32.09
CA MET A 1 -6.29 -17.17 -30.83
C MET A 1 -7.70 -16.72 -30.48
N ASP A 2 -8.44 -16.16 -31.43
CA ASP A 2 -9.83 -15.71 -31.25
C ASP A 2 -10.79 -16.81 -30.77
N ALA A 3 -10.75 -18.00 -31.37
CA ALA A 3 -11.60 -19.12 -30.92
C ALA A 3 -11.33 -19.55 -29.47
N VAL A 4 -10.07 -19.47 -29.01
CA VAL A 4 -9.69 -19.81 -27.63
C VAL A 4 -10.18 -18.72 -26.68
N LEU A 5 -9.97 -17.44 -27.02
CA LEU A 5 -10.50 -16.31 -26.24
C LEU A 5 -12.02 -16.36 -26.15
N SER A 6 -12.72 -16.58 -27.26
CA SER A 6 -14.18 -16.73 -27.26
C SER A 6 -14.63 -17.90 -26.38
N SER A 7 -13.93 -19.03 -26.40
CA SER A 7 -14.25 -20.17 -25.53
C SER A 7 -14.02 -19.87 -24.04
N VAL A 8 -12.97 -19.11 -23.70
CA VAL A 8 -12.68 -18.71 -22.32
C VAL A 8 -13.72 -17.71 -21.83
N VAL A 9 -14.08 -16.71 -22.63
CA VAL A 9 -15.12 -15.73 -22.31
C VAL A 9 -16.46 -16.42 -22.11
N ALA A 10 -16.86 -17.31 -23.02
CA ALA A 10 -18.10 -18.07 -22.88
C ALA A 10 -18.11 -18.92 -21.59
N GLY A 11 -16.98 -19.51 -21.20
CA GLY A 11 -16.84 -20.23 -19.93
C GLY A 11 -16.98 -19.33 -18.70
N ILE A 12 -16.44 -18.10 -18.75
CA ILE A 12 -16.60 -17.09 -17.69
C ILE A 12 -18.07 -16.67 -17.59
N ASP A 13 -18.72 -16.36 -18.71
CA ASP A 13 -20.13 -15.95 -18.76
C ASP A 13 -21.04 -17.06 -18.20
N GLN A 14 -20.76 -18.33 -18.56
CA GLN A 14 -21.49 -19.47 -18.02
C GLN A 14 -21.32 -19.61 -16.51
N GLY A 15 -20.10 -19.43 -16.00
CA GLY A 15 -19.85 -19.44 -14.55
C GLY A 15 -20.57 -18.28 -13.83
N MET A 16 -20.53 -17.09 -14.41
CA MET A 16 -21.18 -15.90 -13.85
C MET A 16 -22.70 -15.98 -13.90
N ALA A 17 -23.28 -16.63 -14.91
CA ALA A 17 -24.72 -16.88 -14.98
C ALA A 17 -25.24 -17.74 -13.80
N VAL A 18 -24.38 -18.57 -13.19
CA VAL A 18 -24.70 -19.35 -11.98
C VAL A 18 -24.43 -18.55 -10.70
N ILE A 19 -23.31 -17.83 -10.66
CA ILE A 19 -22.86 -17.13 -9.44
C ILE A 19 -23.68 -15.85 -9.18
N GLN A 20 -23.98 -15.07 -10.22
CA GLN A 20 -24.58 -13.76 -10.08
C GLN A 20 -25.98 -13.79 -9.43
N PRO A 21 -26.90 -14.71 -9.79
CA PRO A 21 -28.18 -14.83 -9.09
C PRO A 21 -28.01 -15.15 -7.59
N VAL A 22 -27.09 -16.07 -7.25
CA VAL A 22 -26.81 -16.41 -5.85
C VAL A 22 -26.28 -15.20 -5.07
N LEU A 23 -25.40 -14.40 -5.68
CA LEU A 23 -24.90 -13.17 -5.05
C LEU A 23 -26.01 -12.13 -4.87
N GLN A 24 -26.94 -12.02 -5.82
CA GLN A 24 -28.09 -11.13 -5.70
C GLN A 24 -29.02 -11.58 -4.55
N ASP A 25 -29.33 -12.87 -4.45
CA ASP A 25 -30.11 -13.40 -3.34
C ASP A 25 -29.44 -13.14 -1.99
N LEU A 26 -28.13 -13.41 -1.91
CA LEU A 26 -27.33 -13.14 -0.71
C LEU A 26 -27.25 -11.64 -0.36
N SER A 27 -27.27 -10.76 -1.36
CA SER A 27 -27.24 -9.31 -1.11
C SER A 27 -28.47 -8.81 -0.37
N VAL A 28 -29.65 -9.40 -0.61
CA VAL A 28 -30.88 -9.07 0.13
C VAL A 28 -30.70 -9.37 1.62
N TYR A 29 -30.15 -10.55 1.94
CA TYR A 29 -29.86 -10.91 3.33
C TYR A 29 -28.78 -10.00 3.94
N ALA A 30 -27.73 -9.66 3.18
CA ALA A 30 -26.70 -8.75 3.65
C ALA A 30 -27.27 -7.36 3.96
N GLU A 31 -28.18 -6.85 3.14
CA GLU A 31 -28.87 -5.57 3.38
C GLU A 31 -29.80 -5.62 4.60
N LEU A 32 -30.49 -6.74 4.83
CA LEU A 32 -31.34 -6.92 6.00
C LEU A 32 -30.52 -7.02 7.30
N LEU A 33 -29.37 -7.70 7.24
CA LEU A 33 -28.47 -7.90 8.38
C LEU A 33 -27.60 -6.66 8.69
N THR A 34 -27.63 -5.63 7.83
CA THR A 34 -26.88 -4.39 8.02
C THR A 34 -27.81 -3.19 8.25
N PRO A 35 -28.21 -2.93 9.51
CA PRO A 35 -29.31 -2.01 9.83
C PRO A 35 -28.95 -0.52 9.72
N LEU A 36 -27.66 -0.14 9.67
CA LEU A 36 -27.28 1.27 9.60
C LEU A 36 -27.45 1.79 8.16
N LYS A 37 -28.60 2.43 7.88
CA LYS A 37 -28.94 2.96 6.55
C LYS A 37 -28.48 4.40 6.32
N PHE A 38 -28.29 5.17 7.39
CA PHE A 38 -27.81 6.57 7.35
C PHE A 38 -28.61 7.48 6.39
N GLU A 39 -29.92 7.30 6.28
CA GLU A 39 -30.77 7.96 5.28
C GLU A 39 -30.62 9.48 5.25
N ALA A 40 -30.70 10.14 6.42
CA ALA A 40 -30.58 11.59 6.52
C ALA A 40 -29.19 12.11 6.07
N ALA A 41 -28.11 11.43 6.49
CA ALA A 41 -26.76 11.79 6.07
C ALA A 41 -26.56 11.56 4.57
N ASN A 42 -27.13 10.48 4.03
CA ASN A 42 -27.10 10.16 2.61
C ASN A 42 -27.87 11.18 1.76
N ALA A 43 -29.04 11.62 2.21
CA ALA A 43 -29.81 12.66 1.55
C ALA A 43 -29.05 13.99 1.53
N TYR A 44 -28.45 14.39 2.66
CA TYR A 44 -27.64 15.60 2.73
C TYR A 44 -26.42 15.55 1.79
N LEU A 45 -25.66 14.46 1.84
CA LEU A 45 -24.49 14.30 0.98
C LEU A 45 -24.84 14.18 -0.50
N ALA A 46 -26.02 13.65 -0.86
CA ALA A 46 -26.49 13.65 -2.25
C ALA A 46 -26.64 15.08 -2.78
N THR A 47 -27.19 16.00 -1.98
CA THR A 47 -27.28 17.42 -2.34
C THR A 47 -25.90 18.06 -2.50
N VAL A 48 -24.97 17.77 -1.59
CA VAL A 48 -23.59 18.28 -1.66
C VAL A 48 -22.88 17.74 -2.91
N ALA A 49 -22.99 16.44 -3.17
CA ALA A 49 -22.40 15.77 -4.32
C ALA A 49 -22.94 16.34 -5.65
N ALA A 50 -24.26 16.52 -5.76
CA ALA A 50 -24.89 17.12 -6.92
C ALA A 50 -24.42 18.57 -7.14
N THR A 51 -24.34 19.38 -6.08
CA THR A 51 -23.86 20.77 -6.16
C THR A 51 -22.40 20.86 -6.56
N ALA A 52 -21.56 19.94 -6.07
CA ALA A 52 -20.13 19.90 -6.37
C ALA A 52 -19.80 19.23 -7.72
N GLY A 53 -20.77 18.57 -8.38
CA GLY A 53 -20.52 17.77 -9.57
C GLY A 53 -19.63 16.55 -9.29
N LEU A 54 -19.67 16.01 -8.07
CA LEU A 54 -18.81 14.90 -7.63
C LEU A 54 -19.63 13.63 -7.40
N PRO A 55 -19.07 12.43 -7.63
CA PRO A 55 -19.71 11.17 -7.29
C PRO A 55 -19.99 11.04 -5.78
N LEU A 56 -21.20 10.59 -5.42
CA LEU A 56 -21.65 10.51 -4.03
C LEU A 56 -20.78 9.59 -3.16
N ASP A 57 -20.36 8.46 -3.70
CA ASP A 57 -19.44 7.51 -3.05
C ASP A 57 -18.12 8.18 -2.65
N GLN A 58 -17.56 9.02 -3.54
CA GLN A 58 -16.33 9.76 -3.27
C GLN A 58 -16.52 10.84 -2.19
N VAL A 59 -17.65 11.56 -2.23
CA VAL A 59 -17.99 12.56 -1.20
C VAL A 59 -18.17 11.90 0.16
N ARG A 60 -18.84 10.74 0.24
CA ARG A 60 -18.95 9.93 1.47
C ARG A 60 -17.57 9.53 1.99
N TYR A 61 -16.74 8.96 1.12
CA TYR A 61 -15.41 8.49 1.48
C TYR A 61 -14.52 9.61 2.04
N VAL A 62 -14.48 10.76 1.34
CA VAL A 62 -13.72 11.94 1.79
C VAL A 62 -14.29 12.49 3.09
N GLY A 63 -15.62 12.56 3.22
CA GLY A 63 -16.29 12.96 4.46
C GLY A 63 -15.88 12.10 5.66
N CYS A 64 -15.79 10.79 5.48
CA CYS A 64 -15.31 9.87 6.51
C CYS A 64 -13.82 10.05 6.85
N LEU A 65 -12.96 10.33 5.86
CA LEU A 65 -11.54 10.61 6.11
C LEU A 65 -11.36 11.81 7.03
N PHE A 66 -12.10 12.90 6.80
CA PHE A 66 -12.08 14.06 7.70
C PHE A 66 -12.80 13.78 9.02
N GLY A 67 -13.92 13.04 8.98
CA GLY A 67 -14.67 12.61 10.17
C GLY A 67 -13.85 11.77 11.15
N ALA A 68 -12.79 11.09 10.68
CA ALA A 68 -11.88 10.36 11.55
C ALA A 68 -11.14 11.27 12.56
N TYR A 69 -10.95 12.56 12.29
CA TYR A 69 -10.27 13.47 13.22
C TYR A 69 -11.06 13.74 14.52
N PRO A 70 -12.34 14.19 14.48
CA PRO A 70 -13.12 14.32 15.70
C PRO A 70 -13.31 12.98 16.43
N PHE A 71 -13.47 11.87 15.71
CA PHE A 71 -13.49 10.55 16.35
C PHE A 71 -12.17 10.18 17.03
N ALA A 72 -11.02 10.57 16.46
CA ALA A 72 -9.71 10.37 17.08
C ALA A 72 -9.55 11.18 18.38
N LEU A 73 -10.10 12.40 18.43
CA LEU A 73 -10.14 13.19 19.68
C LEU A 73 -10.98 12.48 20.74
N VAL A 74 -12.19 12.03 20.40
CA VAL A 74 -13.03 11.25 21.34
C VAL A 74 -12.31 10.00 21.81
N PHE A 75 -11.73 9.23 20.88
CA PHE A 75 -10.96 8.02 21.18
C PHE A 75 -9.82 8.29 22.17
N SER A 76 -9.10 9.41 22.02
CA SER A 76 -8.00 9.79 22.90
C SER A 76 -8.44 10.09 24.34
N LEU A 77 -9.68 10.55 24.52
CA LEU A 77 -10.28 10.91 25.81
C LEU A 77 -10.88 9.69 26.54
N LEU A 78 -11.03 8.55 25.88
CA LEU A 78 -11.63 7.36 26.50
C LEU A 78 -10.73 6.82 27.62
N PRO A 79 -11.28 6.58 28.83
CA PRO A 79 -10.47 6.29 30.01
C PRO A 79 -9.97 4.85 30.10
N SER A 80 -10.55 3.90 29.36
CA SER A 80 -10.19 2.48 29.43
C SER A 80 -9.91 1.87 28.06
N ALA A 81 -9.06 0.85 28.04
CA ALA A 81 -8.73 0.08 26.84
C ALA A 81 -9.99 -0.56 26.23
N THR A 82 -10.88 -1.12 27.06
CA THR A 82 -12.14 -1.71 26.62
C THR A 82 -13.03 -0.72 25.88
N LEU A 83 -13.20 0.50 26.41
CA LEU A 83 -13.96 1.55 25.74
C LEU A 83 -13.31 1.95 24.42
N LYS A 84 -11.98 2.04 24.37
CA LYS A 84 -11.24 2.28 23.13
C LYS A 84 -11.47 1.18 22.10
N HIS A 85 -11.43 -0.09 22.47
CA HIS A 85 -11.73 -1.19 21.54
C HIS A 85 -13.16 -1.13 21.02
N ILE A 86 -14.15 -0.98 21.90
CA ILE A 86 -15.56 -0.87 21.54
C ILE A 86 -15.75 0.32 20.59
N PHE A 87 -15.21 1.49 20.94
CA PHE A 87 -15.32 2.68 20.10
C PHE A 87 -14.66 2.47 18.73
N SER A 88 -13.46 1.90 18.70
CA SER A 88 -12.74 1.66 17.45
C SER A 88 -13.53 0.74 16.52
N LEU A 89 -14.07 -0.34 17.07
CA LEU A 89 -14.90 -1.30 16.34
C LEU A 89 -16.21 -0.66 15.86
N THR A 90 -16.97 -0.02 16.75
CA THR A 90 -18.29 0.54 16.43
C THR A 90 -18.19 1.64 15.39
N VAL A 91 -17.24 2.58 15.56
CA VAL A 91 -17.02 3.65 14.56
C VAL A 91 -16.52 3.05 13.26
N GLY A 92 -15.58 2.11 13.30
CA GLY A 92 -15.04 1.45 12.11
C GLY A 92 -16.10 0.74 11.27
N VAL A 93 -16.93 -0.07 11.90
CA VAL A 93 -18.05 -0.77 11.24
C VAL A 93 -19.08 0.24 10.72
N SER A 94 -19.35 1.31 11.45
CA SER A 94 -20.24 2.38 10.99
C SER A 94 -19.71 3.08 9.73
N LEU A 95 -18.41 3.39 9.68
CA LEU A 95 -17.78 3.95 8.48
C LEU A 95 -17.79 2.95 7.32
N ALA A 96 -17.53 1.67 7.59
CA ALA A 96 -17.59 0.61 6.58
C ALA A 96 -18.97 0.51 5.95
N GLN A 97 -20.02 0.47 6.77
CA GLN A 97 -21.40 0.43 6.33
C GLN A 97 -21.81 1.72 5.60
N PHE A 98 -21.38 2.89 6.08
CA PHE A 98 -21.74 4.16 5.47
C PHE A 98 -21.14 4.34 4.08
N VAL A 99 -19.88 3.93 3.90
CA VAL A 99 -19.16 4.07 2.62
C VAL A 99 -19.52 2.97 1.64
N PHE A 100 -19.57 1.71 2.09
CA PHE A 100 -19.66 0.55 1.20
C PHE A 100 -21.02 -0.18 1.22
N GLY A 101 -21.99 0.31 2.01
CA GLY A 101 -23.27 -0.38 2.19
C GLY A 101 -23.08 -1.80 2.71
N ALA A 102 -23.94 -2.74 2.34
CA ALA A 102 -23.86 -4.13 2.81
C ALA A 102 -22.57 -4.86 2.41
N SER A 103 -21.82 -4.36 1.41
CA SER A 103 -20.61 -5.00 0.89
C SER A 103 -19.49 -5.18 1.93
N TRP A 104 -19.48 -4.42 3.03
CA TRP A 104 -18.48 -4.64 4.09
C TRP A 104 -18.59 -6.03 4.74
N VAL A 105 -19.69 -6.77 4.56
CA VAL A 105 -19.80 -8.18 4.97
C VAL A 105 -18.65 -9.05 4.45
N HIS A 106 -18.10 -8.75 3.27
CA HIS A 106 -16.93 -9.43 2.72
C HIS A 106 -15.69 -9.27 3.61
N THR A 107 -15.50 -8.08 4.18
CA THR A 107 -14.40 -7.84 5.13
C THR A 107 -14.61 -8.57 6.45
N LEU A 108 -15.87 -8.71 6.89
CA LEU A 108 -16.22 -9.45 8.10
C LEU A 108 -15.94 -10.95 7.91
N ILE A 109 -16.32 -11.51 6.77
CA ILE A 109 -16.04 -12.90 6.42
C ILE A 109 -14.53 -13.15 6.43
N MET A 110 -13.73 -12.29 5.77
CA MET A 110 -12.26 -12.40 5.76
C MET A 110 -11.66 -12.35 7.17
N ALA A 111 -12.13 -11.43 8.02
CA ALA A 111 -11.64 -11.30 9.39
C ALA A 111 -12.02 -12.49 10.28
N LEU A 112 -13.30 -12.89 10.27
CA LEU A 112 -13.80 -14.02 11.06
C LEU A 112 -13.12 -15.33 10.67
N SER A 113 -13.08 -15.64 9.37
CA SER A 113 -12.39 -16.83 8.86
C SER A 113 -10.90 -16.83 9.18
N THR A 114 -10.23 -15.67 9.14
CA THR A 114 -8.83 -15.56 9.59
C THR A 114 -8.68 -15.92 11.05
N TYR A 115 -9.51 -15.37 11.94
CA TYR A 115 -9.46 -15.68 13.37
C TYR A 115 -9.70 -17.18 13.62
N LEU A 116 -10.72 -17.75 12.97
CA LEU A 116 -11.02 -19.18 13.06
C LEU A 116 -9.87 -20.05 12.54
N LEU A 117 -9.23 -19.69 11.42
CA LEU A 117 -8.06 -20.42 10.90
C LEU A 117 -6.87 -20.37 11.87
N VAL A 118 -6.65 -19.25 12.55
CA VAL A 118 -5.60 -19.13 13.57
C VAL A 118 -5.90 -20.00 14.80
N VAL A 119 -7.18 -20.11 15.19
CA VAL A 119 -7.62 -20.92 16.35
C VAL A 119 -7.65 -22.42 16.04
N LEU A 120 -8.19 -22.80 14.88
CA LEU A 120 -8.56 -24.18 14.57
C LEU A 120 -7.50 -24.93 13.75
N ALA A 121 -6.72 -24.25 12.91
CA ALA A 121 -5.71 -24.91 12.11
C ALA A 121 -4.47 -25.25 12.95
N PRO A 122 -3.66 -26.26 12.57
CA PRO A 122 -2.40 -26.53 13.26
C PRO A 122 -1.51 -25.28 13.20
N ALA A 123 -1.06 -24.80 14.37
CA ALA A 123 -0.37 -23.51 14.53
C ALA A 123 0.81 -23.33 13.57
N LYS A 124 1.51 -24.42 13.21
CA LYS A 124 2.63 -24.41 12.26
C LYS A 124 2.23 -23.97 10.84
N PHE A 125 1.00 -24.25 10.41
CA PHE A 125 0.51 -24.00 9.07
C PHE A 125 -0.47 -22.82 9.00
N ALA A 126 -1.09 -22.45 10.12
CA ALA A 126 -2.07 -21.36 10.23
C ALA A 126 -1.71 -20.09 9.42
N PRO A 127 -0.52 -19.47 9.54
CA PRO A 127 -0.24 -18.24 8.79
C PRO A 127 -0.20 -18.44 7.27
N ARG A 128 0.20 -19.61 6.78
CA ARG A 128 0.20 -19.91 5.33
C ARG A 128 -1.21 -20.12 4.81
N LEU A 129 -2.06 -20.79 5.59
CA LEU A 129 -3.48 -20.98 5.27
C LEU A 129 -4.22 -19.65 5.27
N VAL A 130 -3.99 -18.79 6.27
CA VAL A 130 -4.55 -17.43 6.32
C VAL A 130 -4.08 -16.60 5.12
N PHE A 131 -2.80 -16.69 4.76
CA PHE A 131 -2.27 -15.99 3.58
C PHE A 131 -2.94 -16.44 2.30
N LEU A 132 -3.01 -17.75 2.07
CA LEU A 132 -3.66 -18.33 0.89
C LEU A 132 -5.14 -17.92 0.83
N TRP A 133 -5.88 -18.09 1.93
CA TRP A 133 -7.29 -17.75 2.01
C TRP A 133 -7.56 -16.28 1.69
N ASN A 134 -6.86 -15.34 2.34
CA ASN A 134 -7.10 -13.92 2.13
C ASN A 134 -6.71 -13.47 0.71
N MET A 135 -5.65 -14.04 0.13
CA MET A 135 -5.27 -13.79 -1.26
C MET A 135 -6.31 -14.34 -2.24
N LEU A 136 -6.85 -15.54 -2.01
CA LEU A 136 -7.90 -16.12 -2.86
C LEU A 136 -9.21 -15.32 -2.75
N TYR A 137 -9.58 -14.90 -1.54
CA TYR A 137 -10.81 -14.15 -1.32
C TYR A 137 -10.78 -12.79 -2.03
N ILE A 138 -9.71 -12.00 -1.85
CA ILE A 138 -9.59 -10.74 -2.57
C ILE A 138 -9.45 -10.94 -4.07
N SER A 139 -8.84 -12.06 -4.50
CA SER A 139 -8.75 -12.38 -5.92
C SER A 139 -10.13 -12.60 -6.54
N ALA A 140 -11.01 -13.31 -5.84
CA ALA A 140 -12.40 -13.49 -6.26
C ALA A 140 -13.14 -12.14 -6.34
N SER A 141 -12.96 -11.25 -5.37
CA SER A 141 -13.53 -9.89 -5.39
C SER A 141 -13.00 -9.05 -6.57
N HIS A 142 -11.71 -9.11 -6.86
CA HIS A 142 -11.11 -8.43 -8.01
C HIS A 142 -11.61 -8.97 -9.35
N LEU A 143 -11.74 -10.29 -9.49
CA LEU A 143 -12.29 -10.92 -10.70
C LEU A 143 -13.77 -10.58 -10.88
N TYR A 144 -14.55 -10.60 -9.81
CA TYR A 144 -15.95 -10.18 -9.85
C TYR A 144 -16.07 -8.71 -10.30
N ARG A 145 -15.28 -7.81 -9.70
CA ARG A 145 -15.23 -6.40 -10.11
C ARG A 145 -14.82 -6.24 -11.58
N LEU A 146 -13.82 -6.99 -12.03
CA LEU A 146 -13.38 -6.95 -13.43
C LEU A 146 -14.52 -7.32 -14.40
N TYR A 147 -15.38 -8.25 -13.99
CA TYR A 147 -16.54 -8.68 -14.77
C TYR A 147 -17.69 -7.66 -14.75
N VAL A 148 -18.05 -7.12 -13.58
CA VAL A 148 -19.23 -6.23 -13.44
C VAL A 148 -18.95 -4.74 -13.66
N ASP A 149 -17.71 -4.28 -13.52
CA ASP A 149 -17.31 -2.87 -13.59
C ASP A 149 -15.93 -2.72 -14.25
N TYR A 150 -15.78 -3.26 -15.47
CA TYR A 150 -14.54 -3.19 -16.24
C TYR A 150 -14.14 -1.73 -16.55
N MET A 151 -12.90 -1.35 -16.22
CA MET A 151 -12.38 0.04 -16.26
C MET A 151 -13.14 1.03 -15.37
N GLY A 152 -14.03 0.55 -14.49
CA GLY A 152 -14.83 1.39 -13.62
C GLY A 152 -14.01 2.10 -12.54
N TRP A 153 -14.47 3.29 -12.18
CA TRP A 153 -13.87 4.13 -11.14
C TRP A 153 -14.75 4.23 -9.89
N SER A 154 -15.70 3.30 -9.73
CA SER A 154 -16.52 3.23 -8.52
C SER A 154 -15.66 2.88 -7.30
N LEU A 155 -15.98 3.47 -6.15
CA LEU A 155 -15.41 3.03 -4.88
C LEU A 155 -16.13 1.76 -4.42
N ASP A 156 -15.34 0.71 -4.23
CA ASP A 156 -15.84 -0.59 -3.81
C ASP A 156 -15.01 -1.18 -2.66
N ILE A 157 -15.49 -2.31 -2.14
CA ILE A 157 -14.94 -2.94 -0.94
C ILE A 157 -13.52 -3.52 -1.14
N THR A 158 -13.06 -3.70 -2.39
CA THR A 158 -11.71 -4.24 -2.66
C THR A 158 -10.61 -3.37 -2.07
N GLY A 159 -10.78 -2.04 -1.98
CA GLY A 159 -9.82 -1.14 -1.32
C GLY A 159 -9.56 -1.52 0.15
N PRO A 160 -10.59 -1.55 1.02
CA PRO A 160 -10.46 -2.07 2.39
C PRO A 160 -10.00 -3.52 2.46
N GLN A 161 -10.46 -4.40 1.56
CA GLN A 161 -9.97 -5.79 1.53
C GLN A 161 -8.46 -5.85 1.30
N MET A 162 -7.89 -5.00 0.42
CA MET A 162 -6.45 -4.91 0.19
C MET A 162 -5.70 -4.57 1.49
N LEU A 163 -6.21 -3.61 2.27
CA LEU A 163 -5.65 -3.27 3.59
C LEU A 163 -5.79 -4.43 4.59
N LEU A 164 -6.92 -5.13 4.56
CA LEU A 164 -7.15 -6.27 5.46
C LEU A 164 -6.27 -7.47 5.12
N VAL A 165 -5.98 -7.76 3.86
CA VAL A 165 -5.00 -8.80 3.50
C VAL A 165 -3.68 -8.53 4.22
N ILE A 166 -3.22 -7.27 4.26
CA ILE A 166 -2.01 -6.89 5.00
C ILE A 166 -2.18 -7.17 6.49
N LYS A 167 -3.22 -6.62 7.12
CA LYS A 167 -3.46 -6.74 8.57
C LYS A 167 -3.64 -8.19 9.03
N LEU A 168 -4.47 -8.96 8.32
CA LEU A 168 -4.89 -10.32 8.67
C LEU A 168 -3.75 -11.32 8.51
N THR A 169 -2.98 -11.20 7.43
CA THR A 169 -1.81 -12.07 7.23
C THR A 169 -0.66 -11.74 8.16
N ALA A 170 -0.43 -10.44 8.43
CA ALA A 170 0.54 -10.00 9.43
C ALA A 170 0.16 -10.51 10.83
N PHE A 171 -1.11 -10.39 11.24
CA PHE A 171 -1.63 -10.93 12.50
C PHE A 171 -1.31 -12.41 12.68
N ALA A 172 -1.62 -13.24 11.68
CA ALA A 172 -1.38 -14.68 11.77
C ALA A 172 0.12 -15.01 11.90
N TYR A 173 0.99 -14.28 11.19
CA TYR A 173 2.44 -14.43 11.33
C TYR A 173 2.98 -13.90 12.66
N ASN A 174 2.44 -12.80 13.18
CA ASN A 174 2.84 -12.22 14.46
C ASN A 174 2.50 -13.16 15.62
N TYR A 175 1.34 -13.83 15.55
CA TYR A 175 0.98 -14.86 16.52
C TYR A 175 1.86 -16.10 16.38
N PHE A 176 2.05 -16.61 15.16
CA PHE A 176 2.97 -17.73 14.89
C PHE A 176 4.39 -17.46 15.40
N ASP A 177 4.91 -16.25 15.21
CA ASP A 177 6.23 -15.84 15.66
C ASP A 177 6.33 -15.82 17.20
N GLY A 178 5.26 -15.46 17.88
CA GLY A 178 5.20 -15.39 19.35
C GLY A 178 5.01 -16.74 20.03
N VAL A 179 4.32 -17.69 19.38
CA VAL A 179 3.95 -18.97 20.01
C VAL A 179 4.68 -20.19 19.45
N VAL A 180 4.99 -20.21 18.15
CA VAL A 180 5.64 -21.34 17.49
C VAL A 180 7.12 -21.08 17.26
N ASP A 181 7.46 -19.92 16.69
CA ASP A 181 8.81 -19.66 16.19
C ASP A 181 9.73 -18.96 17.20
N ILE A 182 9.21 -18.59 18.36
CA ILE A 182 9.92 -17.76 19.34
C ILE A 182 11.27 -18.37 19.77
N LYS A 183 11.36 -19.71 19.85
CA LYS A 183 12.62 -20.41 20.15
C LYS A 183 13.68 -20.17 19.07
N ARG A 184 13.30 -20.26 17.79
CA ARG A 184 14.19 -19.97 16.66
C ARG A 184 14.59 -18.49 16.64
N LEU A 185 13.64 -17.58 16.90
CA LEU A 185 13.91 -16.14 16.95
C LEU A 185 14.86 -15.73 18.08
N ASN A 186 14.90 -16.51 19.17
CA ASN A 186 15.84 -16.32 20.27
C ASN A 186 17.21 -16.98 20.05
N THR A 187 17.37 -17.80 19.01
CA THR A 187 18.65 -18.46 18.71
C THR A 187 19.60 -17.46 18.04
N PRO A 188 20.80 -17.21 18.61
CA PRO A 188 21.79 -16.32 17.98
C PRO A 188 22.20 -16.80 16.59
N THR A 189 22.53 -15.86 15.71
CA THR A 189 23.05 -16.14 14.37
C THR A 189 24.17 -15.16 14.03
N GLU A 190 25.25 -15.66 13.42
CA GLU A 190 26.36 -14.83 12.94
C GLU A 190 25.97 -14.03 11.68
N ASN A 191 24.90 -14.43 10.99
CA ASN A 191 24.40 -13.73 9.82
C ASN A 191 23.65 -12.46 10.26
N LYS A 192 24.31 -11.30 10.15
CA LYS A 192 23.74 -9.98 10.50
C LYS A 192 22.40 -9.68 9.82
N ALA A 193 22.21 -10.08 8.56
CA ALA A 193 20.96 -9.85 7.86
C ALA A 193 19.82 -10.69 8.47
N LEU A 194 20.11 -11.95 8.79
CA LEU A 194 19.15 -12.83 9.46
C LEU A 194 18.85 -12.37 10.90
N ALA A 195 19.86 -11.90 11.63
CA ALA A 195 19.70 -11.33 12.97
C ALA A 195 18.73 -10.12 12.95
N ASN A 196 18.86 -9.22 11.96
CA ASN A 196 17.94 -8.09 11.80
C ASN A 196 16.51 -8.55 11.50
N VAL A 197 16.33 -9.58 10.67
CA VAL A 197 15.01 -10.17 10.40
C VAL A 197 14.42 -10.78 11.68
N TYR A 198 15.21 -11.52 12.45
CA TYR A 198 14.75 -12.11 13.71
C TYR A 198 14.37 -11.05 14.75
N ALA A 199 15.17 -9.99 14.88
CA ALA A 199 14.87 -8.86 15.75
C ALA A 199 13.55 -8.17 15.36
N SER A 200 13.36 -7.90 14.06
CA SER A 200 12.12 -7.30 13.56
C SER A 200 10.90 -8.18 13.83
N ARG A 201 11.01 -9.49 13.58
CA ARG A 201 9.92 -10.45 13.81
C ARG A 201 9.56 -10.57 15.29
N LYS A 202 10.57 -10.65 16.15
CA LYS A 202 10.39 -10.69 17.60
C LYS A 202 9.70 -9.43 18.13
N ALA A 203 10.08 -8.25 17.65
CA ALA A 203 9.48 -6.97 18.06
C ALA A 203 7.98 -6.87 17.72
N LEU A 204 7.52 -7.57 16.68
CA LEU A 204 6.13 -7.55 16.22
C LEU A 204 5.31 -8.76 16.72
N SER A 205 5.97 -9.74 17.30
CA SER A 205 5.31 -10.97 17.76
C SER A 205 4.32 -10.71 18.90
N ILE A 206 3.23 -11.48 18.90
CA ILE A 206 2.24 -11.48 19.97
C ILE A 206 2.22 -12.88 20.62
N PRO A 207 2.50 -13.00 21.93
CA PRO A 207 2.60 -14.30 22.60
C PRO A 207 1.24 -14.87 23.01
N GLN A 208 0.19 -14.04 22.99
CA GLN A 208 -1.16 -14.42 23.38
C GLN A 208 -2.12 -14.08 22.23
N LEU A 209 -3.14 -14.91 22.07
CA LEU A 209 -4.18 -14.66 21.08
C LEU A 209 -5.04 -13.49 21.58
N PRO A 210 -5.23 -12.41 20.81
CA PRO A 210 -6.10 -11.32 21.19
C PRO A 210 -7.54 -11.81 21.34
N SER A 211 -8.29 -11.22 22.25
CA SER A 211 -9.73 -11.43 22.34
C SER A 211 -10.42 -11.05 21.02
N LEU A 212 -11.64 -11.56 20.79
CA LEU A 212 -12.42 -11.17 19.61
C LEU A 212 -12.62 -9.66 19.54
N LEU A 213 -12.85 -9.00 20.68
CA LEU A 213 -13.00 -7.54 20.75
C LEU A 213 -11.72 -6.84 20.29
N GLU A 214 -10.55 -7.21 20.83
CA GLU A 214 -9.27 -6.62 20.43
C GLU A 214 -8.97 -6.84 18.95
N PHE A 215 -9.18 -8.07 18.46
CA PHE A 215 -8.94 -8.43 17.06
C PHE A 215 -9.84 -7.64 16.11
N PHE A 216 -11.16 -7.65 16.33
CA PHE A 216 -12.08 -6.94 15.45
C PHE A 216 -11.92 -5.42 15.56
N ALA A 217 -11.60 -4.88 16.74
CA ALA A 217 -11.31 -3.46 16.90
C ALA A 217 -10.02 -3.03 16.18
N TYR A 218 -9.02 -3.91 16.08
CA TYR A 218 -7.84 -3.69 15.23
C TYR A 218 -8.16 -3.75 13.73
N VAL A 219 -8.91 -4.78 13.31
CA VAL A 219 -9.33 -4.97 11.91
C VAL A 219 -10.11 -3.75 11.43
N TYR A 220 -11.13 -3.34 12.18
CA TYR A 220 -11.99 -2.19 11.92
C TYR A 220 -11.48 -0.90 12.56
N CYS A 221 -10.18 -0.76 12.81
CA CYS A 221 -9.64 0.47 13.39
C CYS A 221 -9.96 1.68 12.48
N PHE A 222 -10.92 2.50 12.92
CA PHE A 222 -11.59 3.51 12.10
C PHE A 222 -10.68 4.49 11.32
N PRO A 223 -9.55 5.01 11.86
CA PRO A 223 -8.72 5.95 11.10
C PRO A 223 -7.94 5.27 9.97
N THR A 224 -7.90 3.93 9.94
CA THR A 224 -7.11 3.14 8.97
C THR A 224 -7.94 2.24 8.06
N PHE A 225 -9.23 2.06 8.33
CA PHE A 225 -10.06 1.11 7.60
C PHE A 225 -10.24 1.49 6.11
N LEU A 226 -10.39 2.79 5.82
CA LEU A 226 -10.65 3.29 4.47
C LEU A 226 -9.37 3.34 3.62
N ALA A 227 -8.37 4.11 4.04
CA ALA A 227 -7.19 4.42 3.23
C ALA A 227 -5.86 3.84 3.80
N GLY A 228 -5.89 3.20 4.96
CA GLY A 228 -4.68 2.89 5.73
C GLY A 228 -4.20 4.11 6.53
N PRO A 229 -2.97 4.13 7.08
CA PRO A 229 -1.93 3.10 6.94
C PRO A 229 -2.36 1.74 7.49
N ALA A 230 -1.96 0.65 6.82
CA ALA A 230 -1.92 -0.65 7.47
C ALA A 230 -0.72 -0.70 8.42
N PHE A 231 -0.94 -1.11 9.67
CA PHE A 231 0.08 -1.22 10.70
C PHE A 231 -0.11 -2.48 11.52
N GLU A 232 0.92 -2.88 12.26
CA GLU A 232 0.99 -4.16 12.96
C GLU A 232 0.04 -4.20 14.17
N ILE A 233 -0.63 -5.33 14.40
CA ILE A 233 -1.52 -5.51 15.57
C ILE A 233 -0.81 -5.24 16.91
N ARG A 234 0.50 -5.50 16.97
CA ARG A 234 1.31 -5.22 18.15
C ARG A 234 1.27 -3.74 18.55
N GLU A 235 1.42 -2.85 17.57
CA GLU A 235 1.32 -1.41 17.78
C GLU A 235 -0.08 -1.01 18.26
N TYR A 236 -1.13 -1.64 17.72
CA TYR A 236 -2.50 -1.40 18.15
C TYR A 236 -2.68 -1.76 19.63
N LEU A 237 -2.33 -3.00 20.00
CA LEU A 237 -2.49 -3.49 21.37
C LEU A 237 -1.63 -2.69 22.35
N ASP A 238 -0.37 -2.41 22.03
CA ASP A 238 0.52 -1.70 22.93
C ASP A 238 0.02 -0.27 23.21
N VAL A 239 -0.55 0.42 22.21
CA VAL A 239 -1.11 1.77 22.38
C VAL A 239 -2.45 1.73 23.12
N VAL A 240 -3.37 0.84 22.74
CA VAL A 240 -4.72 0.82 23.33
C VAL A 240 -4.71 0.32 24.78
N ASN A 241 -3.88 -0.69 25.07
CA ASN A 241 -3.72 -1.24 26.42
C ASN A 241 -2.74 -0.42 27.29
N GLY A 242 -2.17 0.66 26.76
CA GLY A 242 -1.27 1.56 27.51
C GLY A 242 0.12 0.99 27.80
N ALA A 243 0.51 -0.11 27.17
CA ALA A 243 1.87 -0.66 27.28
C ALA A 243 2.93 0.23 26.61
N LYS A 244 2.53 1.01 25.60
CA LYS A 244 3.40 2.00 24.93
C LYS A 244 3.26 3.37 25.59
N LYS A 245 4.31 3.82 26.28
CA LYS A 245 4.38 5.19 26.78
C LYS A 245 4.56 6.17 25.62
N LEU A 246 3.56 7.02 25.40
CA LEU A 246 3.58 8.04 24.35
C LEU A 246 4.35 9.29 24.78
N GLY A 247 5.05 9.90 23.84
CA GLY A 247 5.77 11.17 24.04
C GLY A 247 4.95 12.40 23.62
N SER A 248 5.60 13.56 23.64
CA SER A 248 5.00 14.82 23.17
C SER A 248 4.94 14.90 21.63
N GLY A 249 4.21 15.89 21.11
CA GLY A 249 4.20 16.24 19.68
C GLY A 249 3.13 15.54 18.83
N CYS A 250 2.26 14.73 19.44
CA CYS A 250 1.19 14.00 18.75
C CYS A 250 0.30 14.92 17.88
N THR A 251 -0.30 15.93 18.51
CA THR A 251 -1.23 16.86 17.84
C THR A 251 -0.56 17.61 16.70
N LEU A 252 0.66 18.12 16.91
CA LEU A 252 1.41 18.83 15.87
C LEU A 252 1.73 17.91 14.69
N ALA A 253 2.13 16.67 14.96
CA ALA A 253 2.39 15.69 13.91
C ALA A 253 1.11 15.31 13.14
N ALA A 254 -0.04 15.18 13.82
CA ALA A 254 -1.33 14.90 13.19
C ALA A 254 -1.78 16.06 12.28
N ILE A 255 -1.69 17.31 12.77
CA ILE A 255 -2.03 18.51 12.00
C ILE A 255 -1.10 18.68 10.80
N SER A 256 0.21 18.46 10.97
CA SER A 256 1.17 18.53 9.85
C SER A 256 0.79 17.57 8.73
N LYS A 257 0.43 16.32 9.06
CA LYS A 257 -0.03 15.32 8.09
C LYS A 257 -1.36 15.72 7.44
N LEU A 258 -2.31 16.27 8.21
CA LEU A 258 -3.56 16.82 7.68
C LEU A 258 -3.30 17.90 6.64
N LEU A 259 -2.44 18.88 6.96
CA LEU A 259 -2.14 20.01 6.08
C LEU A 259 -1.48 19.56 4.78
N VAL A 260 -0.54 18.60 4.84
CA VAL A 260 0.04 18.00 3.63
C VAL A 260 -1.04 17.30 2.80
N GLY A 261 -1.92 16.55 3.45
CA GLY A 261 -3.00 15.85 2.77
C GLY A 261 -4.02 16.78 2.10
N VAL A 262 -4.40 17.87 2.77
CA VAL A 262 -5.28 18.93 2.23
C VAL A 262 -4.60 19.68 1.09
N PHE A 263 -3.31 19.97 1.20
CA PHE A 263 -2.54 20.59 0.11
C PHE A 263 -2.60 19.73 -1.17
N PHE A 264 -2.35 18.42 -1.07
CA PHE A 264 -2.46 17.53 -2.24
C PHE A 264 -3.89 17.33 -2.72
N MET A 265 -4.89 17.42 -1.83
CA MET A 265 -6.30 17.43 -2.23
C MET A 265 -6.61 18.66 -3.10
N ALA A 266 -6.15 19.84 -2.69
CA ALA A 266 -6.33 21.08 -3.44
C ALA A 266 -5.66 20.99 -4.82
N LEU A 267 -4.44 20.44 -4.89
CA LEU A 267 -3.77 20.21 -6.18
C LEU A 267 -4.57 19.24 -7.08
N MET A 268 -5.11 18.17 -6.51
CA MET A 268 -5.95 17.22 -7.26
C MET A 268 -7.20 17.89 -7.83
N VAL A 269 -7.91 18.67 -7.02
CA VAL A 269 -9.15 19.34 -7.42
C VAL A 269 -8.88 20.40 -8.51
N VAL A 270 -7.80 21.17 -8.37
CA VAL A 270 -7.47 22.26 -9.31
C VAL A 270 -6.88 21.73 -10.63
N PHE A 271 -6.03 20.71 -10.58
CA PHE A 271 -5.24 20.28 -11.74
C PHE A 271 -5.59 18.88 -12.28
N GLY A 272 -6.32 18.06 -11.52
CA GLY A 272 -6.63 16.67 -11.90
C GLY A 272 -7.40 16.56 -13.21
N GLY A 273 -8.35 17.47 -13.45
CA GLY A 273 -9.10 17.52 -14.72
C GLY A 273 -8.26 17.96 -15.92
N LYS A 274 -7.19 18.76 -15.69
CA LYS A 274 -6.27 19.21 -16.75
C LYS A 274 -5.28 18.12 -17.15
N TYR A 275 -4.92 17.24 -16.22
CA TYR A 275 -3.96 16.16 -16.47
C TYR A 275 -4.56 14.79 -16.10
N PRO A 276 -5.60 14.34 -16.82
CA PRO A 276 -6.18 13.02 -16.60
C PRO A 276 -5.25 11.93 -17.13
N ILE A 277 -5.34 10.72 -16.57
CA ILE A 277 -4.51 9.58 -17.01
C ILE A 277 -4.72 9.23 -18.49
N THR A 278 -5.90 9.53 -19.03
CA THR A 278 -6.27 9.34 -20.44
C THR A 278 -5.37 10.11 -21.40
N LEU A 279 -4.76 11.20 -20.94
CA LEU A 279 -3.81 11.97 -21.74
C LEU A 279 -2.62 11.12 -22.18
N LEU A 280 -2.17 10.14 -21.39
CA LEU A 280 -0.96 9.36 -21.67
C LEU A 280 -1.14 8.36 -22.82
N TYR A 281 -2.36 7.97 -23.13
CA TYR A 281 -2.70 7.10 -24.26
C TYR A 281 -3.59 7.79 -25.30
N SER A 282 -3.69 9.12 -25.26
CA SER A 282 -4.39 9.89 -26.29
C SER A 282 -3.54 9.99 -27.56
N LYS A 283 -4.21 10.16 -28.70
CA LYS A 283 -3.55 10.43 -29.99
C LYS A 283 -2.84 11.80 -29.98
N GLU A 284 -3.41 12.77 -29.28
CA GLU A 284 -2.84 14.11 -29.12
C GLU A 284 -1.46 14.02 -28.46
N SER A 285 -1.36 13.36 -27.30
CA SER A 285 -0.06 13.19 -26.64
C SER A 285 0.90 12.36 -27.50
N GLY A 286 0.42 11.32 -28.17
CA GLY A 286 1.24 10.51 -29.08
C GLY A 286 1.83 11.27 -30.27
N SER A 287 1.23 12.40 -30.67
CA SER A 287 1.70 13.24 -31.77
C SER A 287 2.79 14.25 -31.38
N LEU A 288 2.98 14.49 -30.08
CA LEU A 288 3.98 15.42 -29.57
C LEU A 288 5.42 14.90 -29.83
N PRO A 289 6.41 15.79 -29.92
CA PRO A 289 7.81 15.39 -29.83
C PRO A 289 8.10 14.57 -28.57
N TRP A 290 9.03 13.60 -28.65
CA TRP A 290 9.26 12.65 -27.56
C TRP A 290 9.57 13.31 -26.21
N TYR A 291 10.31 14.42 -26.19
CA TYR A 291 10.63 15.13 -24.94
C TYR A 291 9.38 15.79 -24.31
N GLU A 292 8.44 16.27 -25.12
CA GLU A 292 7.15 16.79 -24.65
C GLU A 292 6.27 15.66 -24.12
N GLN A 293 6.28 14.48 -24.74
CA GLN A 293 5.58 13.31 -24.19
C GLN A 293 6.11 12.91 -22.81
N VAL A 294 7.44 12.94 -22.62
CA VAL A 294 8.06 12.68 -21.31
C VAL A 294 7.68 13.75 -20.29
N ALA A 295 7.60 15.02 -20.69
CA ALA A 295 7.14 16.10 -19.81
C ALA A 295 5.65 15.92 -19.42
N THR A 296 4.79 15.62 -20.39
CA THR A 296 3.36 15.32 -20.19
C THR A 296 3.19 14.13 -19.25
N LEU A 297 3.96 13.05 -19.45
CA LEU A 297 4.00 11.90 -18.55
C LEU A 297 4.27 12.30 -17.10
N TYR A 298 5.31 13.10 -16.89
CA TYR A 298 5.74 13.48 -15.55
C TYR A 298 4.68 14.33 -14.84
N ILE A 299 4.21 15.38 -15.51
CA ILE A 299 3.21 16.31 -14.97
C ILE A 299 1.90 15.56 -14.68
N THR A 300 1.45 14.72 -15.62
CA THR A 300 0.22 13.94 -15.46
C THR A 300 0.31 12.99 -14.29
N LEU A 301 1.38 12.19 -14.20
CA LEU A 301 1.51 11.25 -13.10
C LEU A 301 1.74 11.94 -11.76
N PHE A 302 2.31 13.14 -11.69
CA PHE A 302 2.37 13.90 -10.44
C PHE A 302 0.95 14.20 -9.91
N PHE A 303 0.07 14.73 -10.77
CA PHE A 303 -1.31 15.03 -10.38
C PHE A 303 -2.16 13.77 -10.17
N VAL A 304 -1.96 12.70 -10.94
CA VAL A 304 -2.62 11.42 -10.70
C VAL A 304 -2.22 10.84 -9.33
N LYS A 305 -0.96 11.03 -8.89
CA LYS A 305 -0.49 10.57 -7.58
C LYS A 305 -1.02 11.40 -6.41
N SER A 306 -1.36 12.68 -6.63
CA SER A 306 -1.83 13.59 -5.59
C SER A 306 -3.03 13.06 -4.81
N LYS A 307 -3.93 12.29 -5.45
CA LYS A 307 -5.06 11.62 -4.78
C LYS A 307 -4.61 10.63 -3.70
N TYR A 308 -3.55 9.86 -3.96
CA TYR A 308 -2.99 8.92 -2.99
C TYR A 308 -2.24 9.66 -1.88
N TYR A 309 -1.47 10.68 -2.22
CA TYR A 309 -0.79 11.53 -1.23
C TYR A 309 -1.79 12.15 -0.27
N SER A 310 -2.90 12.67 -0.80
CA SER A 310 -3.98 13.24 -0.02
C SER A 310 -4.61 12.22 0.91
N ALA A 311 -5.20 11.15 0.36
CA ALA A 311 -5.93 10.16 1.14
C ALA A 311 -5.05 9.51 2.23
N TRP A 312 -3.81 9.13 1.90
CA TRP A 312 -2.90 8.53 2.86
C TRP A 312 -2.45 9.51 3.93
N LYS A 313 -2.16 10.77 3.61
CA LYS A 313 -1.72 11.73 4.64
C LYS A 313 -2.81 12.18 5.58
N ILE A 314 -4.05 12.33 5.09
CA ILE A 314 -5.21 12.62 5.93
C ILE A 314 -5.46 11.45 6.90
N ALA A 315 -5.48 10.22 6.39
CA ALA A 315 -5.70 9.05 7.25
C ALA A 315 -4.54 8.81 8.24
N GLU A 316 -3.29 9.04 7.81
CA GLU A 316 -2.10 9.00 8.67
C GLU A 316 -2.19 10.01 9.82
N GLY A 317 -2.70 11.23 9.56
CA GLY A 317 -2.88 12.25 10.60
C GLY A 317 -3.93 11.86 11.64
N ALA A 318 -5.10 11.36 11.21
CA ALA A 318 -6.13 10.85 12.13
C ALA A 318 -5.63 9.65 12.95
N THR A 319 -4.84 8.78 12.34
CA THR A 319 -4.21 7.63 12.99
C THR A 319 -3.22 8.06 14.07
N VAL A 320 -2.38 9.06 13.77
CA VAL A 320 -1.46 9.66 14.74
C VAL A 320 -2.21 10.28 15.90
N LEU A 321 -3.32 10.97 15.65
CA LEU A 321 -4.13 11.62 16.69
C LEU A 321 -4.75 10.61 17.68
N CYS A 322 -4.93 9.35 17.27
CA CYS A 322 -5.32 8.26 18.16
C CYS A 322 -4.19 7.75 19.08
N GLY A 323 -2.96 8.25 18.91
CA GLY A 323 -1.77 7.82 19.67
C GLY A 323 -0.93 6.74 18.98
N PHE A 324 -1.31 6.28 17.79
CA PHE A 324 -0.50 5.32 17.02
C PHE A 324 0.65 6.02 16.30
N GLY A 325 1.72 5.30 15.98
CA GLY A 325 2.78 5.83 15.13
C GLY A 325 3.95 6.47 15.86
N PHE A 326 3.97 6.43 17.19
CA PHE A 326 5.07 6.97 17.99
C PHE A 326 6.35 6.14 17.83
N GLU A 327 7.49 6.78 17.60
CA GLU A 327 8.80 6.12 17.35
C GLU A 327 9.62 5.91 18.64
N GLY A 328 9.05 6.25 19.80
CA GLY A 328 9.74 6.24 21.08
C GLY A 328 10.52 7.52 21.33
N VAL A 329 11.35 7.49 22.37
CA VAL A 329 12.23 8.60 22.76
C VAL A 329 13.69 8.29 22.44
N ASP A 330 14.49 9.32 22.23
CA ASP A 330 15.93 9.22 22.11
C ASP A 330 16.61 9.06 23.48
N ALA A 331 17.94 8.97 23.49
CA ALA A 331 18.72 8.82 24.72
C ALA A 331 18.58 10.00 25.70
N LYS A 332 18.07 11.15 25.24
CA LYS A 332 17.82 12.36 26.04
C LYS A 332 16.36 12.46 26.49
N GLY A 333 15.51 11.48 26.17
CA GLY A 333 14.09 11.48 26.50
C GLY A 333 13.23 12.32 25.54
N VAL A 334 13.77 12.79 24.42
CA VAL A 334 13.03 13.58 23.42
C VAL A 334 12.32 12.65 22.45
N SER A 335 11.06 12.96 22.12
CA SER A 335 10.28 12.24 21.10
C SER A 335 11.05 12.16 19.77
N LYS A 336 11.31 10.93 19.27
CA LYS A 336 11.95 10.73 17.96
C LYS A 336 11.06 11.15 16.80
N GLY A 337 9.75 10.99 16.96
CA GLY A 337 8.78 11.32 15.93
C GLY A 337 7.52 10.46 15.99
N TRP A 338 6.64 10.73 15.03
CA TRP A 338 5.33 10.12 14.87
C TRP A 338 5.18 9.55 13.45
N ASN A 339 6.21 8.82 12.98
CA ASN A 339 6.27 8.30 11.61
C ASN A 339 6.26 6.76 11.54
N LEU A 340 6.08 6.04 12.66
CA LEU A 340 6.06 4.57 12.65
C LEU A 340 4.93 3.99 11.79
N VAL A 341 3.79 4.67 11.72
CA VAL A 341 2.66 4.33 10.82
C VAL A 341 2.67 5.16 9.53
N SER A 342 3.76 5.87 9.20
CA SER A 342 3.76 6.71 8.00
C SER A 342 3.70 5.85 6.74
N ASN A 343 2.69 6.06 5.90
CA ASN A 343 2.49 5.30 4.67
C ASN A 343 3.17 5.94 3.45
N MET A 344 3.39 7.26 3.50
CA MET A 344 3.87 8.02 2.34
C MET A 344 4.91 9.05 2.74
N ASP A 345 6.08 9.03 2.11
CA ASP A 345 7.06 10.11 2.15
C ASP A 345 7.12 10.78 0.77
N VAL A 346 6.40 11.88 0.63
CA VAL A 346 6.21 12.55 -0.67
C VAL A 346 7.55 13.04 -1.23
N LEU A 347 8.36 13.69 -0.42
CA LEU A 347 9.65 14.22 -0.88
C LEU A 347 10.64 13.08 -1.16
N GLY A 348 10.68 12.06 -0.31
CA GLY A 348 11.51 10.87 -0.57
C GLY A 348 11.12 10.12 -1.85
N PHE A 349 9.86 10.24 -2.28
CA PHE A 349 9.37 9.62 -3.50
C PHE A 349 9.56 10.47 -4.77
N GLU A 350 9.34 11.78 -4.67
CA GLU A 350 9.49 12.71 -5.80
C GLU A 350 10.96 13.11 -6.04
N LEU A 351 11.80 13.04 -5.01
CA LEU A 351 13.24 13.35 -5.05
C LEU A 351 14.13 12.18 -4.57
N PRO A 352 13.94 10.94 -5.07
CA PRO A 352 14.73 9.79 -4.66
C PRO A 352 16.14 9.85 -5.26
N LEU A 353 17.11 9.24 -4.58
CA LEU A 353 18.46 9.05 -5.13
C LEU A 353 18.62 7.71 -5.88
N SER A 354 17.65 6.81 -5.72
CA SER A 354 17.60 5.53 -6.41
C SER A 354 16.17 4.99 -6.48
N LEU A 355 15.89 4.08 -7.41
CA LEU A 355 14.60 3.39 -7.51
C LEU A 355 14.21 2.67 -6.20
N ARG A 356 15.21 2.15 -5.47
CA ARG A 356 14.98 1.52 -4.16
C ARG A 356 14.50 2.54 -3.12
N ASP A 357 15.08 3.74 -3.12
CA ASP A 357 14.70 4.78 -2.17
C ASP A 357 13.28 5.29 -2.48
N ALA A 358 12.96 5.47 -3.77
CA ALA A 358 11.60 5.78 -4.20
C ALA A 358 10.59 4.70 -3.74
N SER A 359 10.90 3.43 -4.01
CA SER A 359 10.04 2.31 -3.58
C SER A 359 9.85 2.26 -2.07
N ARG A 360 10.82 2.68 -1.27
CA ARG A 360 10.73 2.73 0.20
C ARG A 360 9.99 3.95 0.75
N ALA A 361 9.72 4.95 -0.09
CA ALA A 361 8.99 6.15 0.25
C ALA A 361 7.49 6.05 -0.10
N TRP A 362 7.12 5.14 -1.00
CA TRP A 362 5.74 4.92 -1.45
C TRP A 362 5.07 3.73 -0.79
N ASN A 363 3.85 3.93 -0.30
CA ASN A 363 3.01 2.88 0.30
C ASN A 363 3.79 1.98 1.26
N LYS A 364 4.45 2.63 2.23
CA LYS A 364 5.43 2.03 3.15
C LYS A 364 4.87 0.86 3.93
N GLY A 365 3.58 0.90 4.30
CA GLY A 365 2.91 -0.22 4.97
C GLY A 365 2.90 -1.48 4.10
N THR A 366 2.53 -1.34 2.82
CA THR A 366 2.52 -2.46 1.86
C THR A 366 3.94 -2.96 1.59
N GLN A 367 4.93 -2.07 1.46
CA GLN A 367 6.33 -2.45 1.28
C GLN A 367 6.87 -3.23 2.46
N ASN A 368 6.60 -2.76 3.68
CA ASN A 368 6.97 -3.48 4.91
C ASN A 368 6.31 -4.84 4.99
N TRP A 369 5.04 -4.96 4.60
CA TRP A 369 4.31 -6.23 4.55
C TRP A 369 4.96 -7.22 3.57
N LEU A 370 5.22 -6.76 2.34
CA LEU A 370 5.89 -7.54 1.30
C LEU A 370 7.29 -7.98 1.75
N GLU A 371 8.08 -7.08 2.36
CA GLU A 371 9.43 -7.40 2.85
C GLU A 371 9.40 -8.46 3.97
N ARG A 372 8.52 -8.28 4.96
CA ARG A 372 8.46 -9.12 6.17
C ARG A 372 7.77 -10.45 5.96
N TYR A 373 6.65 -10.46 5.25
CA TYR A 373 5.78 -11.64 5.19
C TYR A 373 5.87 -12.42 3.87
N VAL A 374 6.47 -11.82 2.84
CA VAL A 374 6.70 -12.48 1.54
C VAL A 374 8.20 -12.66 1.29
N TYR A 375 8.94 -11.58 1.06
CA TYR A 375 10.34 -11.61 0.64
C TYR A 375 11.21 -12.40 1.62
N SER A 376 11.27 -11.99 2.89
CA SER A 376 12.14 -12.66 3.88
C SER A 376 11.73 -14.10 4.18
N ARG A 377 10.45 -14.44 4.00
CA ARG A 377 9.88 -15.78 4.26
C ARG A 377 9.92 -16.72 3.06
N THR A 378 10.26 -16.21 1.88
CA THR A 378 10.41 -16.98 0.63
C THR A 378 11.87 -17.03 0.16
N GLY A 379 12.81 -16.93 1.11
CA GLY A 379 14.24 -16.99 0.79
C GLY A 379 14.73 -15.75 0.03
N ASN A 380 14.17 -14.58 0.31
CA ASN A 380 14.50 -13.31 -0.35
C ASN A 380 14.16 -13.30 -1.86
N SER A 381 13.05 -13.95 -2.23
CA SER A 381 12.60 -14.03 -3.62
C SER A 381 11.87 -12.77 -4.07
N LEU A 382 12.52 -11.95 -4.89
CA LEU A 382 11.87 -10.79 -5.54
C LEU A 382 10.72 -11.22 -6.46
N MET A 383 10.85 -12.37 -7.13
CA MET A 383 9.79 -12.87 -8.01
C MET A 383 8.52 -13.16 -7.24
N ALA A 384 8.64 -13.81 -6.08
CA ALA A 384 7.51 -14.05 -5.19
C ALA A 384 6.90 -12.71 -4.70
N THR A 385 7.74 -11.73 -4.36
CA THR A 385 7.30 -10.40 -3.94
C THR A 385 6.49 -9.67 -5.02
N TYR A 386 7.00 -9.63 -6.26
CA TYR A 386 6.29 -8.97 -7.37
C TYR A 386 5.02 -9.70 -7.76
N PHE A 387 5.03 -11.04 -7.77
CA PHE A 387 3.85 -11.83 -8.07
C PHE A 387 2.73 -11.62 -7.04
N VAL A 388 3.06 -11.71 -5.75
CA VAL A 388 2.11 -11.41 -4.67
C VAL A 388 1.61 -9.97 -4.76
N SER A 389 2.48 -9.02 -5.07
CA SER A 389 2.08 -7.62 -5.25
C SER A 389 1.12 -7.44 -6.42
N ALA A 390 1.33 -8.10 -7.56
CA ALA A 390 0.43 -8.06 -8.71
C ALA A 390 -0.96 -8.60 -8.34
N PHE A 391 -1.03 -9.79 -7.74
CA PHE A 391 -2.30 -10.41 -7.33
C PHE A 391 -3.05 -9.59 -6.28
N TRP A 392 -2.31 -8.95 -5.36
CA TRP A 392 -2.91 -8.07 -4.36
C TRP A 392 -3.60 -6.86 -5.00
N HIS A 393 -3.05 -6.32 -6.09
CA HIS A 393 -3.67 -5.22 -6.84
C HIS A 393 -4.83 -5.67 -7.73
N GLY A 394 -4.78 -6.88 -8.29
CA GLY A 394 -5.88 -7.47 -9.06
C GLY A 394 -5.46 -8.08 -10.40
N PHE A 395 -6.42 -8.20 -11.32
CA PHE A 395 -6.25 -8.97 -12.57
C PHE A 395 -6.24 -8.11 -13.84
N TYR A 396 -6.22 -6.78 -13.71
CA TYR A 396 -6.01 -5.91 -14.86
C TYR A 396 -4.64 -6.15 -15.51
N PRO A 397 -4.56 -6.35 -16.85
CA PRO A 397 -3.31 -6.65 -17.54
C PRO A 397 -2.18 -5.65 -17.28
N GLY A 398 -2.53 -4.36 -17.13
CA GLY A 398 -1.59 -3.29 -16.85
C GLY A 398 -0.77 -3.48 -15.57
N TYR A 399 -1.34 -4.12 -14.53
CA TYR A 399 -0.58 -4.47 -13.33
C TYR A 399 0.56 -5.45 -13.66
N TYR A 400 0.29 -6.46 -14.46
CA TYR A 400 1.27 -7.48 -14.83
C TYR A 400 2.34 -6.92 -15.75
N ILE A 401 1.98 -6.06 -16.71
CA ILE A 401 2.96 -5.34 -17.54
C ILE A 401 3.91 -4.55 -16.63
N PHE A 402 3.39 -3.79 -15.67
CA PHE A 402 4.22 -3.06 -14.71
C PHE A 402 5.13 -3.99 -13.90
N PHE A 403 4.56 -4.96 -13.19
CA PHE A 403 5.31 -5.82 -12.26
C PHE A 403 6.33 -6.73 -12.96
N MET A 404 6.11 -7.08 -14.22
CA MET A 404 7.09 -7.83 -15.03
C MET A 404 8.21 -6.93 -15.59
N SER A 405 7.98 -5.62 -15.73
CA SER A 405 8.99 -4.66 -16.20
C SER A 405 9.88 -4.12 -15.07
N VAL A 406 9.39 -4.00 -13.84
CA VAL A 406 10.16 -3.51 -12.68
C VAL A 406 11.46 -4.31 -12.38
N PRO A 407 11.51 -5.65 -12.54
CA PRO A 407 12.73 -6.44 -12.36
C PRO A 407 13.92 -5.92 -13.19
N LEU A 408 13.70 -5.48 -14.42
CA LEU A 408 14.77 -4.92 -15.26
C LEU A 408 15.36 -3.65 -14.63
N ALA A 409 14.51 -2.70 -14.24
CA ALA A 409 14.95 -1.47 -13.60
C ALA A 409 15.63 -1.71 -12.24
N THR A 410 15.12 -2.68 -11.48
CA THR A 410 15.73 -3.10 -10.20
C THR A 410 17.13 -3.66 -10.41
N ASN A 411 17.34 -4.46 -11.45
CA ASN A 411 18.65 -5.00 -11.78
C ASN A 411 19.61 -3.92 -12.30
N VAL A 412 19.13 -2.98 -13.13
CA VAL A 412 19.92 -1.80 -13.52
C VAL A 412 20.38 -1.02 -12.29
N GLY A 413 19.47 -0.74 -11.33
CA GLY A 413 19.82 -0.06 -10.08
C GLY A 413 20.83 -0.83 -9.23
N ARG A 414 20.73 -2.16 -9.15
CA ARG A 414 21.71 -3.03 -8.46
C ARG A 414 23.08 -2.98 -9.13
N LEU A 415 23.13 -2.98 -10.46
CA LEU A 415 24.39 -2.85 -11.21
C LEU A 415 25.00 -1.47 -11.02
N ALA A 416 24.21 -0.40 -11.10
CA ALA A 416 24.67 0.95 -10.81
C ALA A 416 25.27 1.03 -9.41
N PHE A 417 24.60 0.48 -8.40
CA PHE A 417 25.12 0.44 -7.03
C PHE A 417 26.43 -0.36 -6.90
N LYS A 418 26.53 -1.51 -7.57
CA LYS A 418 27.69 -2.41 -7.46
C LYS A 418 28.89 -1.96 -8.29
N ARG A 419 28.66 -1.41 -9.48
CA ARG A 419 29.69 -1.17 -10.50
C ARG A 419 29.95 0.30 -10.77
N LEU A 420 28.93 1.16 -10.71
CA LEU A 420 29.06 2.58 -11.03
C LEU A 420 29.34 3.43 -9.78
N ARG A 421 28.53 3.29 -8.72
CA ARG A 421 28.64 4.06 -7.47
C ARG A 421 30.05 4.07 -6.86
N PRO A 422 30.81 2.97 -6.82
CA PRO A 422 32.16 2.97 -6.22
C PRO A 422 33.13 3.95 -6.86
N TRP A 423 32.96 4.31 -8.14
CA TRP A 423 33.80 5.31 -8.82
C TRP A 423 33.60 6.74 -8.32
N PHE A 424 32.48 7.00 -7.65
CA PHE A 424 32.14 8.31 -7.10
C PHE A 424 32.42 8.42 -5.59
N LEU A 425 32.99 7.39 -4.97
CA LEU A 425 33.38 7.38 -3.56
C LEU A 425 34.88 7.57 -3.41
N LYS A 426 35.31 8.00 -2.22
CA LYS A 426 36.73 7.95 -1.82
C LYS A 426 37.18 6.50 -1.63
N GLU A 427 38.49 6.29 -1.45
CA GLU A 427 39.06 4.94 -1.31
C GLU A 427 38.50 4.13 -0.14
N ASP A 428 38.01 4.81 0.89
CA ASP A 428 37.36 4.22 2.08
C ASP A 428 35.98 3.58 1.79
N GLY A 429 35.43 3.81 0.59
CA GLY A 429 34.13 3.31 0.18
C GLY A 429 32.92 3.87 0.92
N LYS A 430 33.12 4.86 1.79
CA LYS A 430 32.07 5.48 2.62
C LYS A 430 31.92 6.95 2.31
N SER A 431 33.04 7.66 2.24
CA SER A 431 33.06 9.10 2.03
C SER A 431 32.73 9.46 0.58
N ALA A 432 31.95 10.51 0.41
CA ALA A 432 31.64 11.06 -0.90
C ALA A 432 32.92 11.58 -1.58
N GLY A 433 33.15 11.17 -2.82
CA GLY A 433 34.11 11.80 -3.71
C GLY A 433 33.56 13.12 -4.28
N PRO A 434 34.38 13.92 -4.98
CA PRO A 434 34.00 15.24 -5.48
C PRO A 434 32.78 15.21 -6.43
N PHE A 435 32.61 14.14 -7.20
CA PHE A 435 31.51 13.99 -8.17
C PHE A 435 30.33 13.16 -7.64
N LYS A 436 30.31 12.80 -6.36
CA LYS A 436 29.24 11.97 -5.78
C LYS A 436 27.87 12.62 -5.88
N ILE A 437 27.82 13.94 -5.70
CA ILE A 437 26.57 14.70 -5.81
C ILE A 437 26.00 14.66 -7.22
N VAL A 438 26.85 14.70 -8.25
CA VAL A 438 26.42 14.58 -9.65
C VAL A 438 25.84 13.19 -9.91
N TYR A 439 26.52 12.13 -9.42
CA TYR A 439 25.98 10.76 -9.49
C TYR A 439 24.61 10.64 -8.82
N ASP A 440 24.43 11.26 -7.65
CA ASP A 440 23.17 11.21 -6.90
C ASP A 440 22.05 11.95 -7.63
N ILE A 441 22.32 13.14 -8.18
CA ILE A 441 21.33 13.92 -8.94
C ILE A 441 20.94 13.19 -10.22
N VAL A 442 21.92 12.74 -11.02
CA VAL A 442 21.66 12.03 -12.29
C VAL A 442 20.95 10.71 -12.02
N GLY A 443 21.40 9.95 -11.02
CA GLY A 443 20.78 8.69 -10.61
C GLY A 443 19.36 8.88 -10.10
N GLY A 444 19.10 9.97 -9.37
CA GLY A 444 17.78 10.34 -8.90
C GLY A 444 16.82 10.67 -10.04
N VAL A 445 17.21 11.60 -10.93
CA VAL A 445 16.42 11.96 -12.12
C VAL A 445 16.12 10.72 -12.97
N ALA A 446 17.13 9.89 -13.25
CA ALA A 446 16.94 8.65 -14.00
C ALA A 446 15.98 7.67 -13.30
N SER A 447 16.04 7.59 -11.96
CA SER A 447 15.16 6.73 -11.18
C SER A 447 13.71 7.19 -11.23
N VAL A 448 13.45 8.49 -11.11
CA VAL A 448 12.09 9.03 -11.19
C VAL A 448 11.51 8.88 -12.59
N LEU A 449 12.29 9.15 -13.64
CA LEU A 449 11.88 8.95 -15.02
C LEU A 449 11.55 7.49 -15.30
N ALA A 450 12.40 6.55 -14.86
CA ALA A 450 12.14 5.12 -14.99
C ALA A 450 10.86 4.73 -14.24
N LEU A 451 10.66 5.21 -13.02
CA LEU A 451 9.47 4.90 -12.22
C LEU A 451 8.18 5.41 -12.88
N HIS A 452 8.18 6.67 -13.34
CA HIS A 452 7.04 7.28 -14.02
C HIS A 452 6.72 6.56 -15.32
N TYR A 453 7.75 6.22 -16.11
CA TYR A 453 7.57 5.44 -17.33
C TYR A 453 6.97 4.05 -17.05
N LEU A 454 7.51 3.34 -16.06
CA LEU A 454 7.08 1.98 -15.78
C LEU A 454 5.68 1.91 -15.19
N VAL A 455 5.24 2.90 -14.41
CA VAL A 455 3.91 2.86 -13.75
C VAL A 455 2.75 3.16 -14.69
N ILE A 456 2.99 3.58 -15.94
CA ILE A 456 1.91 3.91 -16.90
C ILE A 456 0.93 2.76 -17.08
N PRO A 457 1.37 1.51 -17.38
CA PRO A 457 0.45 0.38 -17.54
C PRO A 457 -0.35 0.12 -16.27
N PHE A 458 0.28 0.27 -15.10
CA PHE A 458 -0.39 0.11 -13.81
C PHE A 458 -1.57 1.10 -13.65
N GLN A 459 -1.42 2.34 -14.14
CA GLN A 459 -2.49 3.34 -14.08
C GLN A 459 -3.49 3.23 -15.24
N ALA A 460 -3.04 2.74 -16.40
CA ALA A 460 -3.87 2.55 -17.58
C ALA A 460 -4.82 1.34 -17.47
N LEU A 461 -4.47 0.37 -16.61
CA LEU A 461 -5.21 -0.85 -16.28
C LEU A 461 -5.38 -1.84 -17.44
N SER A 462 -5.99 -1.44 -18.56
CA SER A 462 -6.27 -2.35 -19.68
C SER A 462 -5.02 -2.66 -20.49
N TRP A 463 -5.07 -3.76 -21.24
CA TRP A 463 -4.02 -4.14 -22.17
C TRP A 463 -3.83 -3.09 -23.27
N GLU A 464 -4.94 -2.64 -23.86
CA GLU A 464 -4.97 -1.71 -25.00
C GLU A 464 -4.41 -0.34 -24.61
N ASN A 465 -4.90 0.24 -23.49
CA ASN A 465 -4.44 1.55 -23.04
C ASN A 465 -2.97 1.49 -22.59
N SER A 466 -2.56 0.38 -21.98
CA SER A 466 -1.17 0.17 -21.58
C SER A 466 -0.24 0.13 -22.79
N LEU A 467 -0.56 -0.68 -23.81
CA LEU A 467 0.25 -0.77 -25.01
C LEU A 467 0.24 0.53 -25.82
N GLN A 468 -0.90 1.21 -25.92
CA GLN A 468 -0.99 2.50 -26.58
C GLN A 468 -0.09 3.54 -25.91
N ALA A 469 -0.12 3.64 -24.58
CA ALA A 469 0.73 4.59 -23.86
C ALA A 469 2.22 4.27 -24.00
N LEU A 470 2.60 2.99 -23.94
CA LEU A 470 3.98 2.56 -24.15
C LEU A 470 4.43 2.81 -25.61
N SER A 471 3.54 2.62 -26.58
CA SER A 471 3.77 2.88 -28.00
C SER A 471 3.93 4.37 -28.31
N ASN A 472 3.13 5.24 -27.68
CA ASN A 472 3.28 6.69 -27.79
C ASN A 472 4.73 7.08 -27.42
N LEU A 473 5.22 6.56 -26.28
CA LEU A 473 6.59 6.75 -25.82
C LEU A 473 7.63 5.87 -26.55
N LYS A 474 7.27 5.22 -27.65
CA LYS A 474 8.15 4.40 -28.49
C LYS A 474 8.90 3.30 -27.74
N PHE A 475 8.30 2.79 -26.66
CA PHE A 475 8.94 1.86 -25.73
C PHE A 475 10.28 2.35 -25.15
N SER A 476 10.53 3.67 -25.14
CA SER A 476 11.85 4.25 -24.90
C SER A 476 12.42 3.90 -23.53
N GLY A 477 11.60 3.86 -22.48
CA GLY A 477 12.08 3.50 -21.14
C GLY A 477 12.56 2.05 -21.06
N HIS A 478 11.89 1.09 -21.71
CA HIS A 478 12.37 -0.29 -21.77
C HIS A 478 13.69 -0.39 -22.55
N ILE A 479 13.79 0.31 -23.68
CA ILE A 479 15.00 0.35 -24.52
C ILE A 479 16.18 0.95 -23.73
N ILE A 480 15.96 2.08 -23.06
CA ILE A 480 16.98 2.75 -22.23
C ILE A 480 17.42 1.83 -21.08
N LEU A 481 16.48 1.18 -20.38
CA LEU A 481 16.81 0.27 -19.28
C LEU A 481 17.61 -0.95 -19.77
N ALA A 482 17.26 -1.52 -20.92
CA ALA A 482 18.01 -2.62 -21.53
C ALA A 482 19.43 -2.17 -21.92
N ALA A 483 19.57 -1.00 -22.54
CA ALA A 483 20.88 -0.42 -22.87
C ALA A 483 21.73 -0.19 -21.61
N LEU A 484 21.17 0.43 -20.56
CA LEU A 484 21.85 0.65 -19.29
C LEU A 484 22.24 -0.67 -18.60
N TYR A 485 21.39 -1.69 -18.68
CA TYR A 485 21.70 -3.02 -18.15
C TYR A 485 22.96 -3.59 -18.82
N LEU A 486 23.06 -3.52 -20.15
CA LEU A 486 24.24 -3.97 -20.89
C LEU A 486 25.47 -3.10 -20.59
N LEU A 487 25.34 -1.77 -20.66
CA LEU A 487 26.44 -0.84 -20.42
C LEU A 487 27.01 -0.99 -19.00
N PHE A 488 26.18 -1.13 -17.97
CA PHE A 488 26.65 -1.28 -16.61
C PHE A 488 27.34 -2.62 -16.36
N HIS A 489 27.06 -3.67 -17.14
CA HIS A 489 27.86 -4.91 -17.08
C HIS A 489 29.28 -4.71 -17.56
N LEU A 490 29.49 -3.82 -18.53
CA LEU A 490 30.81 -3.48 -19.08
C LEU A 490 31.64 -2.61 -18.14
N VAL A 491 31.00 -1.90 -17.19
CA VAL A 491 31.71 -1.09 -16.20
C VAL A 491 32.52 -2.00 -15.25
N PRO A 492 33.86 -1.80 -15.17
CA PRO A 492 34.70 -2.57 -14.25
C PRO A 492 34.31 -2.32 -12.79
N VAL A 493 34.38 -3.36 -11.97
CA VAL A 493 34.17 -3.23 -10.52
C VAL A 493 35.39 -2.57 -9.90
N ARG A 494 35.26 -1.33 -9.42
CA ARG A 494 36.31 -0.67 -8.64
C ARG A 494 36.42 -1.33 -7.26
N LYS A 495 37.59 -1.90 -6.96
CA LYS A 495 37.91 -2.40 -5.62
C LYS A 495 38.18 -1.21 -4.70
N LEU A 496 37.36 -1.07 -3.66
CA LEU A 496 37.58 -0.10 -2.58
C LEU A 496 38.47 -0.77 -1.52
N LYS A 497 39.32 0.00 -0.82
CA LYS A 497 40.14 -0.56 0.25
C LYS A 497 39.19 -1.02 1.36
N ALA A 498 39.32 -2.28 1.78
CA ALA A 498 38.63 -2.73 2.98
C ALA A 498 39.06 -1.80 4.13
N ALA A 499 38.08 -1.24 4.84
CA ALA A 499 38.39 -0.47 6.04
C ALA A 499 39.23 -1.36 6.95
N LYS A 500 40.41 -0.89 7.38
CA LYS A 500 41.04 -1.45 8.57
C LYS A 500 39.99 -1.32 9.68
N VAL A 501 39.60 -2.46 10.23
CA VAL A 501 38.80 -2.51 11.44
C VAL A 501 39.75 -2.09 12.54
N GLU A 502 39.72 -0.80 12.91
CA GLU A 502 40.19 -0.35 14.23
C GLU A 502 39.06 -0.50 15.24
#